data_AF-A0A397NIK8-F1
#
_entry.id   AF-A0A397NIK8-F1
#
_cell.length_a   1.000
_cell.length_b   1.000
_cell.length_c   1.000
_cell.angle_alpha   90.00
_cell.angle_beta   90.00
_cell.angle_gamma   90.00
#
_symmetry.space_group_name_H-M   'P 1'
#
loop_
_entity.id
_entity.type
_entity.pdbx_description
1 polymer ?
#
loop_
_entity_poly.entity_id
_entity_poly.type
_entity_poly.pdbx_seq_one_letter_code
_entity_poly.pdbx_strand_id
1 'polypeptide(L)'
;MASQVVKFAGLSDRDRKKVSPLPKLAEGDRVELRVRRRDGHDETLALPPAAASAVEALITHLLSGERVAVLSEDQELSPTEASEILGISRPLVVLRMDRGDLPFRYVGKHRRASLKDVLTLKAKLDVRRKAMQDLAADAEDLHLRYGV
;
A
#
# COMPACT_ATOMS: atom_id res chain seq x y z
N MET A 1 -4.93 13.49 -19.49
CA MET A 1 -5.05 12.07 -19.83
C MET A 1 -3.91 11.33 -19.15
N ALA A 2 -4.17 10.77 -17.97
CA ALA A 2 -3.45 9.66 -17.34
C ALA A 2 -4.44 9.04 -16.35
N SER A 3 -5.59 8.62 -16.86
CA SER A 3 -6.59 7.88 -16.08
C SER A 3 -6.16 6.43 -16.12
N GLN A 4 -5.25 6.05 -15.23
CA GLN A 4 -5.05 4.64 -14.93
C GLN A 4 -6.01 4.29 -13.81
N VAL A 5 -6.99 3.46 -14.17
CA VAL A 5 -8.06 2.99 -13.31
C VAL A 5 -7.44 2.25 -12.13
N VAL A 6 -7.67 2.75 -10.92
CA VAL A 6 -7.44 1.98 -9.70
C VAL A 6 -8.29 0.71 -9.79
N LYS A 7 -7.66 -0.43 -10.08
CA LYS A 7 -8.35 -1.72 -10.11
C LYS A 7 -8.39 -2.25 -8.69
N PHE A 8 -9.58 -2.16 -8.09
CA PHE A 8 -9.84 -2.81 -6.82
C PHE A 8 -10.19 -4.29 -7.06
N ALA A 9 -9.44 -5.18 -6.42
CA ALA A 9 -9.78 -6.58 -6.30
C ALA A 9 -10.37 -6.85 -4.91
N GLY A 10 -11.39 -7.68 -4.86
CA GLY A 10 -12.01 -8.19 -3.64
C GLY A 10 -12.54 -9.59 -3.88
N LEU A 11 -12.50 -10.44 -2.85
CA LEU A 11 -13.10 -11.77 -2.91
C LEU A 11 -14.49 -11.75 -2.27
N SER A 12 -15.45 -12.36 -2.96
CA SER A 12 -16.73 -12.70 -2.34
C SER A 12 -16.53 -13.69 -1.19
N ASP A 13 -17.45 -13.76 -0.23
CA ASP A 13 -17.36 -14.74 0.87
C ASP A 13 -17.33 -16.19 0.36
N ARG A 14 -17.97 -16.45 -0.78
CA ARG A 14 -17.95 -17.78 -1.43
C ARG A 14 -16.57 -18.10 -2.01
N ASP A 15 -15.90 -17.13 -2.59
CA ASP A 15 -14.57 -17.33 -3.19
C ASP A 15 -13.48 -17.36 -2.13
N ARG A 16 -13.63 -16.59 -1.04
CA ARG A 16 -12.71 -16.60 0.10
C ARG A 16 -12.60 -17.99 0.73
N LYS A 17 -13.70 -18.75 0.79
CA LYS A 17 -13.70 -20.14 1.29
C LYS A 17 -12.95 -21.14 0.40
N LYS A 18 -12.68 -20.79 -0.86
CA LYS A 18 -11.96 -21.65 -1.82
C LYS A 18 -10.47 -21.34 -1.88
N VAL A 19 -10.09 -20.12 -1.52
CA VAL A 19 -8.70 -19.68 -1.53
C VAL A 19 -8.03 -20.15 -0.26
N SER A 20 -6.99 -20.97 -0.40
CA SER A 20 -6.12 -21.32 0.71
C SER A 20 -5.05 -20.25 0.88
N PRO A 21 -4.63 -19.93 2.11
CA PRO A 21 -3.46 -19.08 2.33
C PRO A 21 -2.22 -19.73 1.68
N LEU A 22 -1.35 -18.89 1.13
CA LEU A 22 -0.05 -19.37 0.66
C LEU A 22 0.74 -19.93 1.85
N PRO A 23 1.39 -21.11 1.70
CA PRO A 23 2.32 -21.58 2.72
C PRO A 23 3.51 -20.61 2.81
N LYS A 24 4.14 -20.54 3.99
CA LYS A 24 5.39 -19.80 4.14
C LYS A 24 6.44 -20.43 3.24
N LEU A 25 7.01 -19.62 2.34
CA LEU A 25 8.06 -20.05 1.43
C LEU A 25 9.38 -20.17 2.19
N ALA A 26 10.05 -21.31 2.06
CA ALA A 26 11.39 -21.56 2.55
C ALA A 26 12.45 -21.20 1.49
N GLU A 27 13.71 -21.11 1.93
CA GLU A 27 14.82 -20.86 1.02
C GLU A 27 14.95 -22.00 -0.01
N GLY A 28 14.89 -21.65 -1.31
CA GLY A 28 14.89 -22.60 -2.42
C GLY A 28 13.50 -22.94 -2.99
N ASP A 29 12.42 -22.54 -2.31
CA ASP A 29 11.07 -22.72 -2.82
C ASP A 29 10.83 -21.87 -4.08
N ARG A 30 10.01 -22.40 -4.99
CA ARG A 30 9.61 -21.72 -6.23
C ARG A 30 8.11 -21.57 -6.28
N VAL A 31 7.65 -20.38 -6.68
CA VAL A 31 6.24 -20.10 -6.90
C VAL A 31 5.98 -20.04 -8.39
N GLU A 32 4.94 -20.74 -8.82
CA GLU A 32 4.52 -20.79 -10.22
C GLU A 32 3.04 -20.42 -10.34
N LEU A 33 2.72 -19.60 -11.34
CA LEU A 33 1.36 -19.26 -11.71
C LEU A 33 0.92 -20.15 -12.88
N ARG A 34 -0.05 -21.02 -12.65
CA ARG A 34 -0.67 -21.84 -13.70
C ARG A 34 -1.91 -21.18 -14.26
N VAL A 35 -1.94 -20.99 -15.57
CA VAL A 35 -3.06 -20.46 -16.33
C VAL A 35 -3.63 -21.58 -17.19
N ARG A 36 -4.86 -22.02 -16.87
CA ARG A 36 -5.63 -22.90 -17.76
C ARG A 36 -6.40 -22.03 -18.75
N ARG A 37 -6.02 -22.10 -20.03
CA ARG A 37 -6.71 -21.42 -21.13
C ARG A 37 -7.99 -22.18 -21.51
N ARG A 38 -8.91 -21.47 -22.17
CA ARG A 38 -10.23 -22.03 -22.57
C ARG A 38 -10.12 -23.12 -23.64
N ASP A 39 -9.04 -23.12 -24.41
CA ASP A 39 -8.68 -24.13 -25.40
C ASP A 39 -8.11 -25.43 -24.77
N GLY A 40 -8.00 -25.47 -23.44
CA GLY A 40 -7.51 -26.63 -22.69
C GLY A 40 -6.01 -26.61 -22.42
N HIS A 41 -5.25 -25.67 -23.02
CA HIS A 41 -3.82 -25.55 -22.79
C HIS A 41 -3.52 -25.00 -21.39
N ASP A 42 -2.51 -25.57 -20.74
CA ASP A 42 -1.92 -25.03 -19.54
C ASP A 42 -0.66 -24.26 -19.86
N GLU A 43 -0.54 -23.08 -19.28
CA GLU A 43 0.69 -22.32 -19.27
C GLU A 43 1.13 -22.14 -17.82
N THR A 44 2.41 -22.37 -17.55
CA THR A 44 2.99 -22.21 -16.21
C THR A 44 4.06 -21.14 -16.26
N LEU A 45 3.92 -20.11 -15.44
CA LEU A 45 4.83 -18.99 -15.36
C LEU A 45 5.55 -19.01 -14.01
N ALA A 46 6.87 -19.12 -14.02
CA ALA A 46 7.67 -18.97 -12.82
C ALA A 46 7.62 -17.51 -12.34
N LEU A 47 7.28 -17.31 -11.06
CA LEU A 47 7.26 -15.99 -10.44
C LEU A 47 8.63 -15.69 -9.82
N PRO A 48 9.27 -14.56 -10.18
CA PRO A 48 10.44 -14.08 -9.44
C PRO A 48 10.09 -13.82 -7.96
N PRO A 49 11.08 -13.84 -7.04
CA PRO A 49 10.83 -13.67 -5.61
C PRO A 49 9.98 -12.44 -5.25
N ALA A 50 10.27 -11.29 -5.87
CA ALA A 50 9.50 -10.06 -5.64
C ALA A 50 8.02 -10.19 -6.06
N ALA A 51 7.74 -10.88 -7.18
CA ALA A 51 6.37 -11.11 -7.64
C ALA A 51 5.65 -12.11 -6.73
N ALA A 52 6.34 -13.15 -6.27
CA ALA A 52 5.80 -14.11 -5.30
C ALA A 52 5.40 -13.42 -3.99
N SER A 53 6.26 -12.58 -3.42
CA SER A 53 5.94 -11.80 -2.20
C SER A 53 4.76 -10.85 -2.41
N ALA A 54 4.66 -10.22 -3.59
CA ALA A 54 3.52 -9.35 -3.90
C ALA A 54 2.19 -10.12 -3.97
N VAL A 55 2.20 -11.32 -4.57
CA VAL A 55 1.02 -12.21 -4.61
C VAL A 55 0.66 -12.70 -3.20
N GLU A 56 1.65 -13.02 -2.36
CA GLU A 56 1.43 -13.41 -0.96
C GLU A 56 0.75 -12.30 -0.16
N ALA A 57 1.24 -11.07 -0.25
CA ALA A 57 0.61 -9.93 0.40
C ALA A 57 -0.82 -9.72 -0.12
N LEU A 58 -1.02 -9.77 -1.44
CA LEU A 58 -2.34 -9.65 -2.07
C LEU A 58 -3.34 -10.69 -1.53
N ILE A 59 -2.96 -11.98 -1.52
CA ILE A 59 -3.84 -13.05 -1.05
C ILE A 59 -4.15 -12.90 0.44
N THR A 60 -3.16 -12.54 1.25
CA THR A 60 -3.32 -12.29 2.69
C THR A 60 -4.39 -11.23 2.95
N HIS A 61 -4.30 -10.06 2.29
CA HIS A 61 -5.29 -8.99 2.43
C HIS A 61 -6.68 -9.42 1.90
N LEU A 62 -6.76 -10.15 0.79
CA LEU A 62 -8.05 -10.61 0.28
C LEU A 62 -8.73 -11.63 1.21
N LEU A 63 -7.94 -12.47 1.89
CA LEU A 63 -8.42 -13.43 2.88
C LEU A 63 -8.83 -12.79 4.21
N SER A 64 -8.25 -11.64 4.59
CA SER A 64 -8.73 -10.86 5.75
C SER A 64 -10.03 -10.09 5.46
N GLY A 65 -10.52 -10.12 4.22
CA GLY A 65 -11.71 -9.39 3.79
C GLY A 65 -11.43 -7.94 3.38
N GLU A 66 -10.16 -7.57 3.28
CA GLU A 66 -9.76 -6.26 2.80
C GLU A 66 -9.89 -6.17 1.27
N ARG A 67 -10.09 -4.95 0.78
CA ARG A 67 -10.04 -4.65 -0.66
C ARG A 67 -8.63 -4.22 -1.01
N VAL A 68 -8.07 -4.78 -2.07
CA VAL A 68 -6.71 -4.47 -2.51
C VAL A 68 -6.74 -3.65 -3.78
N ALA A 69 -5.91 -2.61 -3.85
CA ALA A 69 -5.68 -1.80 -5.04
C ALA A 69 -4.27 -2.04 -5.56
N VAL A 70 -4.15 -2.27 -6.87
CA VAL A 70 -2.84 -2.29 -7.55
C VAL A 70 -2.65 -0.96 -8.25
N LEU A 71 -1.56 -0.27 -7.90
CA LEU A 71 -1.20 1.06 -8.40
C LEU A 71 0.20 1.01 -9.02
N SER A 72 0.43 1.85 -10.03
CA SER A 72 1.77 2.07 -10.58
C SER A 72 2.48 3.17 -9.79
N GLU A 73 3.79 3.05 -9.56
CA GLU A 73 4.56 4.07 -8.82
C GLU A 73 4.48 5.47 -9.47
N ASP A 74 4.44 5.53 -10.81
CA ASP A 74 4.35 6.77 -11.58
C ASP A 74 2.93 7.34 -11.68
N GLN A 75 1.96 6.71 -10.99
CA GLN A 75 0.59 7.19 -10.97
C GLN A 75 0.52 8.58 -10.34
N GLU A 76 -0.14 9.50 -11.03
CA GLU A 76 -0.37 10.85 -10.55
C GLU A 76 -1.59 10.93 -9.65
N LEU A 77 -1.38 11.50 -8.47
CA LEU A 77 -2.39 11.68 -7.44
C LEU A 77 -2.72 13.15 -7.26
N SER A 78 -4.00 13.44 -7.14
CA SER A 78 -4.47 14.73 -6.66
C SER A 78 -4.13 14.92 -5.18
N PRO A 79 -4.12 16.17 -4.67
CA PRO A 79 -3.96 16.42 -3.23
C PRO A 79 -5.00 15.71 -2.37
N THR A 80 -6.20 15.43 -2.91
CA THR A 80 -7.26 14.71 -2.21
C THR A 80 -6.89 13.23 -2.06
N GLU A 81 -6.51 12.55 -3.15
CA GLU A 81 -6.09 11.14 -3.10
C GLU A 81 -4.83 10.96 -2.23
N ALA A 82 -3.87 11.88 -2.33
CA ALA A 82 -2.70 11.87 -1.46
C ALA A 82 -3.08 12.04 0.03
N SER A 83 -4.13 12.82 0.33
CA SER A 83 -4.59 13.03 1.70
C SER A 83 -5.15 11.77 2.35
N GLU A 84 -5.87 10.97 1.56
CA GLU A 84 -6.41 9.68 1.98
C GLU A 84 -5.28 8.69 2.30
N ILE A 85 -4.24 8.64 1.46
CA ILE A 85 -3.07 7.75 1.66
C ILE A 85 -2.24 8.18 2.88
N LEU A 86 -1.99 9.49 3.02
CA LEU A 86 -1.18 10.04 4.10
C LEU A 86 -1.92 10.03 5.44
N GLY A 87 -3.24 9.88 5.45
CA GLY A 87 -4.06 9.96 6.66
C GLY A 87 -4.07 11.36 7.28
N ILE A 88 -3.93 12.41 6.46
CA ILE A 88 -3.90 13.81 6.87
C ILE A 88 -4.89 14.65 6.05
N SER A 89 -5.21 15.86 6.50
CA SER A 89 -6.15 16.71 5.78
C SER A 89 -5.58 17.23 4.45
N ARG A 90 -6.44 17.41 3.43
CA ARG A 90 -6.07 18.00 2.13
C ARG A 90 -5.32 19.34 2.27
N PRO A 91 -5.74 20.31 3.12
CA PRO A 91 -4.98 21.54 3.32
C PRO A 91 -3.55 21.30 3.79
N LEU A 92 -3.33 20.29 4.65
CA LEU A 92 -1.99 19.93 5.10
C LEU A 92 -1.16 19.31 3.96
N VAL A 93 -1.75 18.49 3.10
CA VAL A 93 -1.08 18.00 1.88
C VAL A 93 -0.63 19.16 0.99
N VAL A 94 -1.51 20.13 0.74
CA VAL A 94 -1.18 21.32 -0.07
C VAL A 94 -0.07 22.13 0.60
N LEU A 95 -0.10 22.31 1.93
CA LEU A 95 0.98 22.97 2.66
C LEU A 95 2.32 22.24 2.50
N ARG A 96 2.33 20.90 2.53
CA ARG A 96 3.53 20.09 2.31
C ARG A 96 4.05 20.22 0.88
N MET A 97 3.15 20.29 -0.10
CA MET A 97 3.51 20.60 -1.49
C MET A 97 4.16 21.98 -1.61
N ASP A 98 3.53 23.02 -1.06
CA ASP A 98 4.01 24.39 -1.16
C ASP A 98 5.34 24.60 -0.41
N ARG A 99 5.61 23.81 0.64
CA ARG A 99 6.89 23.78 1.36
C ARG A 99 8.00 22.96 0.69
N GLY A 100 7.67 22.19 -0.35
CA GLY A 100 8.60 21.30 -1.03
C GLY A 100 8.81 19.94 -0.34
N ASP A 101 8.08 19.65 0.74
CA ASP A 101 8.13 18.34 1.41
C ASP A 101 7.53 17.21 0.54
N LEU A 102 6.57 17.56 -0.31
CA LEU A 102 5.95 16.67 -1.28
C LEU A 102 6.14 17.21 -2.70
N PRO A 103 7.04 16.62 -3.51
CA PRO A 103 7.19 16.97 -4.90
C PRO A 103 5.85 16.89 -5.65
N PHE A 104 5.58 17.89 -6.49
CA PHE A 104 4.38 17.92 -7.32
C PHE A 104 4.65 18.66 -8.62
N ARG A 105 3.79 18.43 -9.61
CA ARG A 105 3.74 19.20 -10.85
C ARG A 105 2.33 19.68 -11.13
N TYR A 106 2.21 20.65 -12.04
CA TYR A 106 0.92 21.08 -12.56
C TYR A 106 0.53 20.25 -13.78
N VAL A 107 -0.72 19.79 -13.78
CA VAL A 107 -1.40 19.22 -14.94
C VAL A 107 -2.59 20.12 -15.25
N GLY A 108 -2.40 21.00 -16.23
CA GLY A 108 -3.30 22.14 -16.42
C GLY A 108 -3.30 23.04 -15.19
N LYS A 109 -4.47 23.25 -14.57
CA LYS A 109 -4.62 24.07 -13.35
C LYS A 109 -4.49 23.29 -12.04
N HIS A 110 -4.30 21.97 -12.11
CA HIS A 110 -4.34 21.11 -10.93
C HIS A 110 -2.95 20.60 -10.54
N ARG A 111 -2.67 20.56 -9.24
CA ARG A 111 -1.48 19.91 -8.70
C ARG A 111 -1.62 18.38 -8.78
N ARG A 112 -0.49 17.71 -9.06
CA ARG A 112 -0.36 16.25 -9.08
C ARG A 112 0.98 15.84 -8.45
N ALA A 113 0.95 14.88 -7.55
CA ALA A 113 2.15 14.23 -6.99
C ALA A 113 2.22 12.79 -7.45
N SER A 114 3.43 12.23 -7.60
CA SER A 114 3.56 10.80 -7.89
C SER A 114 3.18 9.97 -6.66
N LEU A 115 2.63 8.77 -6.86
CA LEU A 115 2.38 7.84 -5.76
C LEU A 115 3.67 7.52 -4.99
N LYS A 116 4.79 7.36 -5.71
CA LYS A 116 6.11 7.14 -5.12
C LYS A 116 6.49 8.21 -4.09
N ASP A 117 6.32 9.49 -4.44
CA ASP A 117 6.64 10.60 -3.54
C ASP A 117 5.70 10.64 -2.34
N VAL A 118 4.41 10.36 -2.56
CA VAL A 118 3.42 10.28 -1.48
C VAL A 118 3.76 9.15 -0.50
N LEU A 119 4.11 7.96 -0.98
CA LEU A 119 4.50 6.82 -0.14
C LEU A 119 5.82 7.08 0.59
N THR A 120 6.77 7.76 -0.06
CA THR A 120 8.04 8.18 0.58
C THR A 120 7.78 9.13 1.74
N LEU A 121 6.89 10.11 1.56
CA LEU A 121 6.48 11.00 2.65
C LEU A 121 5.74 10.23 3.75
N LYS A 122 4.85 9.31 3.39
CA LYS A 122 4.12 8.46 4.34
C LYS A 122 5.07 7.71 5.27
N ALA A 123 6.09 7.05 4.72
CA ALA A 123 7.07 6.31 5.49
C ALA A 123 7.80 7.21 6.52
N LYS A 124 8.16 8.44 6.13
CA LYS A 124 8.76 9.43 7.04
C LYS A 124 7.80 9.85 8.16
N LEU A 125 6.53 10.07 7.83
CA LEU A 125 5.50 10.44 8.80
C LEU A 125 5.21 9.30 9.78
N ASP A 126 5.15 8.06 9.30
CA ASP A 126 4.86 6.89 10.13
C ASP A 126 6.01 6.62 11.12
N VAL A 127 7.28 6.77 10.71
CA VAL A 127 8.43 6.71 11.63
C VAL A 127 8.34 7.78 12.72
N ARG A 128 8.04 9.04 12.33
CA ARG A 128 7.89 10.13 13.30
C ARG A 128 6.71 9.88 14.25
N ARG A 129 5.59 9.39 13.75
CA ARG A 129 4.40 9.07 14.55
C ARG A 129 4.72 7.99 15.57
N LYS A 130 5.42 6.94 15.17
CA LYS A 130 5.86 5.86 16.07
C LYS A 130 6.77 6.41 17.16
N ALA A 131 7.79 7.20 16.82
CA ALA A 131 8.67 7.80 17.81
C ALA A 131 7.92 8.70 18.81
N MET A 132 6.92 9.46 18.37
CA MET A 132 6.08 10.25 19.29
C MET A 132 5.20 9.38 20.19
N GLN A 133 4.69 8.25 19.68
CA GLN A 133 3.91 7.30 20.47
C GLN A 133 4.76 6.60 21.52
N ASP A 134 5.99 6.21 21.17
CA ASP A 134 6.94 5.59 22.10
C ASP A 134 7.29 6.57 23.24
N LEU A 135 7.58 7.85 22.91
CA LEU A 135 7.83 8.89 23.91
C LEU A 135 6.62 9.15 24.83
N ALA A 136 5.41 9.12 24.28
CA ALA A 136 4.19 9.30 25.07
C ALA A 136 3.96 8.12 26.03
N ALA A 137 4.23 6.90 25.56
CA ALA A 137 4.13 5.69 26.39
C ALA A 137 5.17 5.69 27.52
N ASP A 138 6.40 6.08 27.24
CA ASP A 138 7.46 6.21 28.26
C ASP A 138 7.09 7.28 29.31
N ALA A 139 6.53 8.41 28.88
CA ALA A 139 6.07 9.46 29.79
C ALA A 139 4.90 8.99 30.67
N GLU A 140 3.96 8.23 30.11
CA GLU A 140 2.85 7.65 30.86
C GLU A 140 3.33 6.58 31.87
N ASP A 141 4.29 5.73 31.50
CA ASP A 141 4.90 4.75 32.41
C ASP A 141 5.64 5.45 33.57
N LEU A 142 6.37 6.53 33.28
CA LEU A 142 7.03 7.33 34.31
C LEU A 142 6.02 7.97 35.26
N HIS A 143 4.93 8.52 34.72
CA HIS A 143 3.84 9.09 35.52
C HIS A 143 3.19 8.04 36.43
N LEU A 144 2.92 6.84 35.90
CA LEU A 144 2.31 5.75 36.67
C LEU A 144 3.25 5.18 37.75
N ARG A 145 4.57 5.11 37.48
CA ARG A 145 5.55 4.55 38.42
C ARG A 145 6.01 5.53 39.49
N TYR A 146 6.10 6.82 39.16
CA TYR A 146 6.75 7.82 40.02
C TYR A 146 5.87 9.04 40.32
N GLY A 147 4.67 9.15 39.74
CA GLY A 147 3.70 10.21 40.05
C GLY A 147 4.13 11.61 39.64
N VAL A 148 5.08 11.74 38.70
CA VAL A 148 5.55 13.02 38.13
C VAL A 148 4.78 13.37 36.87
#